data_AF-A0A223M966-F1
#
_entry.id   AF-A0A223M966-F1
#
_cell.length_a   1.000
_cell.length_b   1.000
_cell.length_c   1.000
_cell.angle_alpha   90.00
_cell.angle_beta   90.00
_cell.angle_gamma   90.00
#
_symmetry.space_group_name_H-M   'P 1'
#
loop_
_entity.id
_entity.type
_entity.pdbx_description
1 polymer ?
#
loop_
_entity_poly.entity_id
_entity_poly.type
_entity_poly.pdbx_seq_one_letter_code
_entity_poly.pdbx_strand_id
1 'polypeptide(L)'
;MELQLKKAKIDAKYENYKKNKVMQQRQRQEIVDLYKKNNFSPFSPFSQILVTMPIFIAVWRALQGIPSFKVTYFLGLELAATSYQKLFEGYWIYLPIIIVTVLVQALQQIIPKILNKKKSNRIMNVQENETLKKQQKTQRIVSIIFIFFGVIFQASLQIYWIIGGIWEILQTLGYFICKNQIFIVKKCVPDWKEKNGFN
;
A
#
# COMPACT_ATOMS: atom_id res chain seq x y z
N MET A 1 3.72 -11.41 13.18
CA MET A 1 3.84 -10.61 14.42
C MET A 1 4.98 -11.13 15.28
N GLU A 2 5.08 -12.45 15.52
CA GLU A 2 6.24 -13.06 16.21
C GLU A 2 7.59 -12.74 15.53
N LEU A 3 7.63 -12.74 14.20
CA LEU A 3 8.81 -12.35 13.42
C LEU A 3 9.24 -10.88 13.66
N GLN A 4 8.28 -9.97 13.85
CA GLN A 4 8.58 -8.56 14.15
C GLN A 4 9.15 -8.40 15.56
N LEU A 5 8.67 -9.20 16.53
CA LEU A 5 9.24 -9.25 17.88
C LEU A 5 10.68 -9.76 17.87
N LYS A 6 10.94 -10.85 17.13
CA LYS A 6 12.30 -11.39 16.97
C LYS A 6 13.23 -10.37 16.31
N LYS A 7 12.76 -9.65 15.30
CA LYS A 7 13.52 -8.55 14.67
C LYS A 7 13.81 -7.40 15.64
N ALA A 8 12.81 -6.94 16.40
CA ALA A 8 12.97 -5.86 17.37
C ALA A 8 14.00 -6.21 18.46
N LYS A 9 14.07 -7.49 18.88
CA LYS A 9 15.10 -7.97 19.80
C LYS A 9 16.51 -7.92 19.19
N ILE A 10 16.66 -8.28 17.91
CA ILE A 10 17.93 -8.14 17.19
C ILE A 10 18.31 -6.65 17.12
N ASP A 11 17.37 -5.77 16.77
CA ASP A 11 17.64 -4.33 16.69
C ASP A 11 18.10 -3.74 18.04
N ALA A 12 17.55 -4.23 19.16
CA ALA A 12 17.97 -3.87 20.53
C ALA A 12 19.42 -4.27 20.83
N LYS A 13 19.80 -5.51 20.47
CA LYS A 13 21.15 -6.06 20.69
C LYS A 13 22.24 -5.21 20.04
N TYR A 14 21.92 -4.58 18.90
CA TYR A 14 22.87 -3.76 18.12
C TYR A 14 22.73 -2.25 18.34
N GLU A 15 21.85 -1.80 19.26
CA GLU A 15 21.53 -0.39 19.46
C GLU A 15 22.75 0.45 19.84
N ASN A 16 23.62 -0.07 20.70
CA ASN A 16 24.83 0.61 21.17
C ASN A 16 25.96 0.60 20.13
N TYR A 17 25.85 -0.21 19.08
CA TYR A 17 26.90 -0.42 18.07
C TYR A 17 26.62 0.30 16.74
N LYS A 18 25.66 1.25 16.72
CA LYS A 18 25.24 2.00 15.52
C LYS A 18 26.37 2.72 14.78
N LYS A 19 27.50 3.05 15.44
CA LYS A 19 28.66 3.70 14.78
C LYS A 19 29.65 2.71 14.14
N ASN A 20 29.56 1.41 14.44
CA ASN A 20 30.48 0.40 13.94
C ASN A 20 29.91 -0.31 12.69
N LYS A 21 30.55 -0.09 11.53
CA LYS A 21 30.12 -0.67 10.25
C LYS A 21 30.07 -2.20 10.26
N VAL A 22 31.00 -2.86 10.95
CA VAL A 22 31.06 -4.33 11.05
C VAL A 22 29.85 -4.87 11.83
N MET A 23 29.48 -4.20 12.92
CA MET A 23 28.34 -4.61 13.75
C MET A 23 27.00 -4.39 13.04
N GLN A 24 26.88 -3.33 12.22
CA GLN A 24 25.71 -3.15 11.36
C GLN A 24 25.60 -4.27 10.31
N GLN A 25 26.71 -4.73 9.75
CA GLN A 25 26.70 -5.82 8.77
C GLN A 25 26.27 -7.14 9.42
N ARG A 26 26.74 -7.42 10.64
CA ARG A 26 26.28 -8.56 11.45
C ARG A 26 24.79 -8.47 11.78
N GLN A 27 24.29 -7.29 12.17
CA GLN A 27 22.87 -7.07 12.40
C GLN A 27 22.04 -7.42 11.15
N ARG A 28 22.47 -6.96 9.96
CA ARG A 28 21.78 -7.28 8.70
C ARG A 28 21.78 -8.78 8.41
N GLN A 29 22.88 -9.47 8.67
CA GLN A 29 22.99 -10.93 8.49
C GLN A 29 22.05 -11.67 9.45
N GLU A 30 22.01 -11.32 10.75
CA GLU A 30 21.10 -11.94 11.71
C GLU A 30 19.62 -11.75 11.33
N ILE A 31 19.27 -10.58 10.78
CA ILE A 31 17.92 -10.32 10.27
C ILE A 31 17.61 -11.20 9.04
N VAL A 32 18.56 -11.37 8.11
CA VAL A 32 18.39 -12.24 6.94
C VAL A 32 18.24 -13.70 7.36
N ASP A 33 19.07 -14.17 8.29
CA ASP A 33 19.00 -15.54 8.80
C ASP A 33 17.71 -15.79 9.58
N LEU A 34 17.23 -14.79 10.33
CA LEU A 34 15.91 -14.83 10.95
C LEU A 34 14.81 -14.99 9.89
N TYR A 35 14.86 -14.23 8.79
CA TYR A 35 13.88 -14.36 7.71
C TYR A 35 13.93 -15.74 7.03
N LYS A 36 15.12 -16.25 6.74
CA LYS A 36 15.32 -17.60 6.17
C LYS A 36 14.75 -18.68 7.09
N LYS A 37 15.06 -18.65 8.39
CA LYS A 37 14.57 -19.64 9.38
C LYS A 37 13.05 -19.66 9.52
N ASN A 38 12.38 -18.55 9.25
CA ASN A 38 10.91 -18.45 9.32
C ASN A 38 10.25 -18.53 7.94
N ASN A 39 10.96 -19.02 6.90
CA ASN A 39 10.48 -19.11 5.51
C ASN A 39 9.88 -17.81 4.96
N PHE A 40 10.38 -16.66 5.43
CA PHE A 40 9.90 -15.35 5.02
C PHE A 40 10.80 -14.79 3.93
N SER A 41 10.22 -14.50 2.75
CA SER A 41 10.97 -13.87 1.67
C SER A 41 11.09 -12.36 1.91
N PRO A 42 12.31 -11.78 1.89
CA PRO A 42 12.51 -10.33 2.00
C PRO A 42 11.89 -9.57 0.82
N PHE A 43 11.53 -10.28 -0.27
CA PHE A 43 10.87 -9.71 -1.44
C PHE A 43 9.35 -9.69 -1.36
N SER A 44 8.74 -10.23 -0.30
CA SER A 44 7.29 -10.23 -0.14
C SER A 44 6.63 -8.83 -0.22
N PRO A 45 7.28 -7.72 0.17
CA PRO A 45 6.73 -6.37 -0.05
C PRO A 45 6.77 -5.90 -1.51
N PHE A 46 7.64 -6.49 -2.35
CA PHE A 46 7.80 -6.10 -3.75
C PHE A 46 6.87 -6.87 -4.69
N SER A 47 6.25 -7.96 -4.24
CA SER A 47 5.31 -8.73 -5.06
C SER A 47 4.17 -7.87 -5.60
N GLN A 48 3.68 -6.92 -4.78
CA GLN A 48 2.63 -6.00 -5.19
C GLN A 48 3.09 -5.09 -6.34
N ILE A 49 4.29 -4.52 -6.21
CA ILE A 49 4.87 -3.65 -7.25
C ILE A 49 5.06 -4.42 -8.56
N LEU A 50 5.51 -5.67 -8.49
CA LEU A 50 5.70 -6.51 -9.68
C LEU A 50 4.40 -6.76 -10.45
N VAL A 51 3.26 -6.84 -9.76
CA VAL A 51 1.95 -6.98 -10.41
C VAL A 51 1.47 -5.64 -10.97
N THR A 52 1.67 -4.54 -10.25
CA THR A 52 1.17 -3.22 -10.65
C THR A 52 1.94 -2.60 -11.83
N MET A 53 3.26 -2.78 -11.88
CA MET A 53 4.10 -2.09 -12.87
C MET A 53 3.79 -2.46 -14.35
N PRO A 54 3.59 -3.74 -14.73
CA PRO A 54 3.24 -4.09 -16.11
C PRO A 54 1.90 -3.50 -16.56
N ILE A 55 0.92 -3.49 -15.66
CA ILE A 55 -0.42 -2.92 -15.94
C ILE A 55 -0.30 -1.42 -16.20
N PHE A 56 0.49 -0.73 -15.37
CA PHE A 56 0.75 0.70 -15.56
C PHE A 56 1.40 0.99 -16.92
N ILE A 57 2.46 0.24 -17.28
CA ILE A 57 3.16 0.42 -18.56
C ILE A 57 2.21 0.17 -19.74
N ALA A 58 1.36 -0.86 -19.65
CA ALA A 58 0.38 -1.18 -20.70
C ALA A 58 -0.63 -0.04 -20.90
N VAL A 59 -1.21 0.48 -19.80
CA VAL A 59 -2.14 1.62 -19.86
C VAL A 59 -1.44 2.86 -20.39
N TRP A 60 -0.26 3.19 -19.88
CA TRP A 60 0.50 4.35 -20.35
C TRP A 60 0.88 4.25 -21.84
N ARG A 61 1.33 3.07 -22.30
CA ARG A 61 1.63 2.81 -23.71
C ARG A 61 0.39 2.90 -24.59
N ALA A 62 -0.75 2.37 -24.15
CA ALA A 62 -2.01 2.47 -24.87
C ALA A 62 -2.46 3.93 -25.02
N LEU A 63 -2.38 4.72 -23.95
CA LEU A 63 -2.74 6.14 -23.96
C LEU A 63 -1.83 6.96 -24.89
N GLN A 64 -0.53 6.66 -24.95
CA GLN A 64 0.42 7.36 -25.83
C GLN A 64 0.37 6.87 -27.28
N GLY A 65 -0.07 5.64 -27.51
CA GLY A 65 -0.12 5.01 -28.84
C GLY A 65 -1.31 5.44 -29.69
N ILE A 66 -2.33 6.08 -29.11
CA ILE A 66 -3.53 6.53 -29.83
C ILE A 66 -3.37 8.02 -30.17
N PRO A 67 -3.14 8.40 -31.44
CA PRO A 67 -2.90 9.79 -31.83
C PRO A 67 -4.08 10.70 -31.52
N SER A 68 -5.31 10.18 -31.69
CA SER A 68 -6.56 10.90 -31.46
C SER A 68 -6.80 11.25 -29.99
N PHE A 69 -6.11 10.57 -29.06
CA PHE A 69 -6.30 10.76 -27.63
C PHE A 69 -5.77 12.11 -27.13
N LYS A 70 -4.85 12.74 -27.87
CA LYS A 70 -4.28 14.05 -27.55
C LYS A 70 -5.27 15.20 -27.63
N VAL A 71 -6.38 15.03 -28.37
CA VAL A 71 -7.43 16.05 -28.55
C VAL A 71 -8.78 15.59 -27.99
N THR A 72 -8.82 14.47 -27.28
CA THR A 72 -10.05 13.94 -26.70
C THR A 72 -10.41 14.71 -25.43
N TYR A 73 -11.64 15.21 -25.41
CA TYR A 73 -12.25 15.79 -24.22
C TYR A 73 -13.12 14.76 -23.52
N PHE A 74 -12.98 14.65 -22.20
CA PHE A 74 -13.85 13.86 -21.34
C PHE A 74 -14.33 14.75 -20.20
N LEU A 75 -15.65 14.90 -20.05
CA LEU A 75 -16.25 15.83 -19.08
C LEU A 75 -15.73 17.28 -19.22
N GLY A 76 -15.37 17.70 -20.44
CA GLY A 76 -14.78 19.02 -20.71
C GLY A 76 -13.28 19.13 -20.40
N LEU A 77 -12.63 18.02 -20.02
CA LEU A 77 -11.19 17.95 -19.73
C LEU A 77 -10.43 17.37 -20.92
N GLU A 78 -9.38 18.04 -21.36
CA GLU A 78 -8.39 17.47 -22.28
C GLU A 78 -7.61 16.37 -21.53
N LEU A 79 -7.75 15.12 -21.99
CA LEU A 79 -7.23 13.94 -21.30
C LEU A 79 -5.70 13.84 -21.30
N ALA A 80 -5.04 14.44 -22.30
CA ALA A 80 -3.59 14.48 -22.41
C ALA A 80 -2.96 15.64 -21.63
N ALA A 81 -3.76 16.61 -21.17
CA ALA A 81 -3.25 17.78 -20.46
C ALA A 81 -2.90 17.44 -19.00
N THR A 82 -1.88 18.14 -18.48
CA THR A 82 -1.51 18.09 -17.06
C THR A 82 -2.48 18.96 -16.26
N SER A 83 -3.23 18.33 -15.35
CA SER A 83 -4.34 18.99 -14.66
C SER A 83 -3.91 20.20 -13.82
N TYR A 84 -2.78 20.11 -13.11
CA TYR A 84 -2.26 21.24 -12.34
C TYR A 84 -1.92 22.42 -13.27
N GLN A 85 -1.23 22.19 -14.39
CA GLN A 85 -0.85 23.26 -15.31
C GLN A 85 -2.08 23.99 -15.86
N LYS A 86 -3.09 23.25 -16.32
CA LYS A 86 -4.36 23.82 -16.80
C LYS A 86 -5.10 24.59 -15.71
N LEU A 87 -5.02 24.16 -14.45
CA LEU A 87 -5.60 24.91 -13.34
C LEU A 87 -4.92 26.28 -13.16
N PHE A 88 -3.59 26.36 -13.25
CA PHE A 88 -2.86 27.65 -13.17
C PHE A 88 -3.09 28.55 -14.38
N GLU A 89 -3.41 27.99 -15.53
CA GLU A 89 -3.83 28.73 -16.72
C GLU A 89 -5.25 29.31 -16.60
N GLY A 90 -6.00 28.98 -15.54
CA GLY A 90 -7.34 29.50 -15.28
C GLY A 90 -8.48 28.54 -15.63
N TYR A 91 -8.18 27.30 -16.05
CA TYR A 91 -9.19 26.28 -16.32
C TYR A 91 -9.63 25.58 -15.01
N TRP A 92 -10.54 26.22 -14.28
CA TRP A 92 -11.09 25.73 -13.02
C TRP A 92 -11.77 24.36 -13.11
N ILE A 93 -12.16 23.93 -14.31
CA ILE A 93 -12.72 22.59 -14.55
C ILE A 93 -11.78 21.46 -14.13
N TYR A 94 -10.46 21.71 -14.04
CA TYR A 94 -9.47 20.74 -13.56
C TYR A 94 -9.38 20.64 -12.03
N LEU A 95 -10.00 21.55 -11.27
CA LEU A 95 -9.96 21.51 -9.81
C LEU A 95 -10.68 20.28 -9.22
N PRO A 96 -11.90 19.91 -9.64
CA PRO A 96 -12.59 18.73 -9.13
C PRO A 96 -11.82 17.43 -9.35
N ILE A 97 -11.22 17.23 -10.52
CA ILE A 97 -10.45 16.00 -10.80
C ILE A 97 -9.22 15.90 -9.88
N ILE A 98 -8.48 17.00 -9.67
CA ILE A 98 -7.34 17.00 -8.74
C ILE A 98 -7.79 16.64 -7.33
N ILE A 99 -8.88 17.24 -6.84
CA ILE A 99 -9.44 16.94 -5.51
C ILE A 99 -9.81 15.46 -5.41
N VAL A 100 -10.56 14.94 -6.38
CA VAL A 100 -11.00 13.53 -6.38
C VAL A 100 -9.80 12.59 -6.43
N THR A 101 -8.80 12.86 -7.27
CA THR A 101 -7.57 12.06 -7.35
C THR A 101 -6.86 12.02 -6.00
N VAL A 102 -6.63 13.18 -5.36
CA VAL A 102 -5.96 13.25 -4.06
C VAL A 102 -6.76 12.50 -2.99
N LEU A 103 -8.09 12.68 -2.96
CA LEU A 103 -8.96 12.00 -2.01
C LEU A 103 -8.93 10.48 -2.17
N VAL A 104 -9.14 9.97 -3.39
CA VAL A 104 -9.10 8.53 -3.66
C VAL A 104 -7.72 7.96 -3.32
N GLN A 105 -6.65 8.66 -3.70
CA GLN A 105 -5.29 8.21 -3.45
C GLN A 105 -4.92 8.23 -1.96
N ALA A 106 -5.49 9.14 -1.17
CA ALA A 106 -5.34 9.12 0.29
C ALA A 106 -6.17 7.98 0.92
N LEU A 107 -7.42 7.80 0.48
CA LEU A 107 -8.33 6.79 1.02
C LEU A 107 -7.81 5.36 0.78
N GLN A 108 -7.32 5.06 -0.44
CA GLN A 108 -6.78 3.73 -0.77
C GLN A 108 -5.59 3.36 0.14
N GLN A 109 -4.82 4.34 0.62
CA GLN A 109 -3.67 4.09 1.51
C GLN A 109 -4.07 4.04 2.99
N ILE A 110 -5.05 4.85 3.40
CA ILE A 110 -5.51 4.95 4.78
C ILE A 110 -6.35 3.73 5.18
N ILE A 111 -7.21 3.23 4.29
CA ILE A 111 -8.15 2.14 4.59
C ILE A 111 -7.42 0.85 5.03
N PRO A 112 -6.45 0.30 4.28
CA PRO A 112 -5.69 -0.89 4.70
C PRO A 112 -4.98 -0.66 6.04
N LYS A 113 -4.48 0.55 6.28
CA LYS A 113 -3.79 0.90 7.54
C LYS A 113 -4.74 0.86 8.73
N ILE A 114 -5.94 1.44 8.62
CA ILE A 114 -6.95 1.43 9.68
C ILE A 114 -7.39 0.00 9.98
N LEU A 115 -7.69 -0.78 8.94
CA LEU A 115 -8.16 -2.16 9.07
C LEU A 115 -7.09 -3.06 9.70
N ASN A 116 -5.82 -2.90 9.31
CA ASN A 116 -4.70 -3.63 9.90
C ASN A 116 -4.41 -3.19 11.35
N LYS A 117 -4.62 -1.92 11.69
CA LYS A 117 -4.43 -1.41 13.06
C LYS A 117 -5.50 -1.92 14.03
N LYS A 118 -6.78 -1.99 13.62
CA LYS A 118 -7.88 -2.54 14.45
C LYS A 118 -7.62 -3.98 14.91
N LYS A 119 -6.84 -4.75 14.16
CA LYS A 119 -6.44 -6.12 14.51
C LYS A 119 -5.38 -6.18 15.62
N SER A 120 -4.65 -5.10 15.87
CA SER A 120 -3.48 -5.04 16.74
C SER A 120 -3.79 -4.41 18.11
N ASN A 121 -4.89 -4.81 18.78
CA ASN A 121 -5.16 -4.42 20.17
C ASN A 121 -4.42 -5.36 21.15
N ARG A 122 -3.09 -5.26 21.20
CA ARG A 122 -2.24 -5.96 22.18
C ARG A 122 -1.34 -4.96 22.89
N ILE A 123 -0.94 -5.28 24.12
CA ILE A 123 0.08 -4.55 24.87
C ILE A 123 1.40 -4.70 24.09
N MET A 124 1.90 -3.59 23.54
CA MET A 124 3.14 -3.58 22.76
C MET A 124 4.30 -3.19 23.67
N ASN A 125 5.45 -3.86 23.53
CA ASN A 125 6.68 -3.48 24.25
C ASN A 125 7.22 -2.13 23.73
N VAL A 126 7.98 -1.39 24.55
CA VAL A 126 8.51 -0.05 24.20
C VAL A 126 9.26 -0.05 22.86
N GLN A 127 10.06 -1.10 22.60
CA GLN A 127 10.84 -1.27 21.37
C GLN A 127 9.99 -1.59 20.12
N GLU A 128 8.88 -2.31 20.31
CA GLU A 128 7.91 -2.60 19.24
C GLU A 128 7.23 -1.31 18.79
N ASN A 129 6.90 -0.43 19.73
CA ASN A 129 6.30 0.86 19.42
C ASN A 129 7.24 1.76 18.59
N GLU A 130 8.56 1.72 18.84
CA GLU A 130 9.53 2.50 18.06
C GLU A 130 9.70 1.99 16.62
N THR A 131 9.78 0.67 16.42
CA THR A 131 9.89 0.10 15.07
C THR A 131 8.61 0.36 14.26
N LEU A 132 7.43 0.25 14.88
CA LEU A 132 6.16 0.59 14.27
C LEU A 132 6.05 2.08 13.97
N LYS A 133 6.52 2.97 14.86
CA LYS A 133 6.57 4.42 14.62
C LYS A 133 7.46 4.75 13.43
N LYS A 134 8.65 4.13 13.32
CA LYS A 134 9.54 4.29 12.16
C LYS A 134 8.86 3.84 10.87
N GLN A 135 8.24 2.67 10.87
CA GLN A 135 7.48 2.17 9.73
C GLN A 135 6.34 3.12 9.33
N GLN A 136 5.58 3.65 10.30
CA GLN A 136 4.49 4.60 10.04
C GLN A 136 4.98 5.94 9.50
N LYS A 137 6.14 6.43 9.96
CA LYS A 137 6.77 7.64 9.42
C LYS A 137 7.20 7.42 7.97
N THR A 138 7.90 6.32 7.67
CA THR A 138 8.29 5.96 6.29
C THR A 138 7.06 5.85 5.40
N GLN A 139 6.01 5.16 5.85
CA GLN A 139 4.76 5.04 5.09
C GLN A 139 4.14 6.40 4.79
N ARG A 140 4.10 7.32 5.77
CA ARG A 140 3.55 8.68 5.58
C ARG A 140 4.34 9.47 4.55
N ILE A 141 5.67 9.38 4.56
CA ILE A 141 6.53 10.06 3.58
C ILE A 141 6.24 9.53 2.17
N VAL A 142 6.20 8.20 2.01
CA VAL A 142 5.86 7.56 0.73
C VAL A 142 4.47 8.01 0.26
N SER A 143 3.48 8.04 1.15
CA SER A 143 2.13 8.51 0.81
C SER A 143 2.10 9.93 0.26
N ILE A 144 2.84 10.86 0.88
CA ILE A 144 2.91 12.26 0.42
C ILE A 144 3.57 12.33 -0.97
N ILE A 145 4.64 11.57 -1.19
CA ILE A 145 5.33 11.49 -2.48
C ILE A 145 4.37 10.98 -3.58
N PHE A 146 3.61 9.92 -3.29
CA PHE A 146 2.63 9.39 -4.25
C PHE A 146 1.51 10.40 -4.56
N ILE A 147 1.06 11.19 -3.57
CA ILE A 147 0.04 12.23 -3.77
C ILE A 147 0.58 13.34 -4.67
N PHE A 148 1.82 13.75 -4.42
CA PHE A 148 2.51 14.71 -5.27
C PHE A 148 2.64 14.23 -6.71
N PHE A 149 3.13 13.00 -6.92
CA PHE A 149 3.14 12.37 -8.25
C PHE A 149 1.73 12.29 -8.86
N GLY A 150 0.73 11.97 -8.03
CA GLY A 150 -0.72 12.02 -8.31
C GLY A 150 -1.15 13.21 -9.17
N VAL A 151 -0.67 14.39 -8.80
CA VAL A 151 -1.14 15.67 -9.33
C VAL A 151 -0.33 16.13 -10.55
N ILE A 152 0.91 15.66 -10.70
CA ILE A 152 1.84 16.08 -11.78
C ILE A 152 1.53 15.39 -13.12
N PHE A 153 0.87 14.23 -13.09
CA PHE A 153 0.55 13.52 -14.31
C PHE A 153 -0.68 14.06 -15.04
N GLN A 154 -0.79 13.69 -16.32
CA GLN A 154 -1.92 14.00 -17.19
C GLN A 154 -3.27 13.51 -16.64
N ALA A 155 -4.34 14.22 -16.98
CA ALA A 155 -5.71 13.94 -16.53
C ALA A 155 -6.16 12.50 -16.81
N SER A 156 -5.77 11.92 -17.94
CA SER A 156 -6.05 10.51 -18.26
C SER A 156 -5.46 9.51 -17.26
N LEU A 157 -4.23 9.75 -16.79
CA LEU A 157 -3.61 8.89 -15.81
C LEU A 157 -4.23 9.08 -14.42
N GLN A 158 -4.69 10.29 -14.11
CA GLN A 158 -5.47 10.57 -12.90
C GLN A 158 -6.79 9.80 -12.88
N ILE A 159 -7.51 9.73 -14.01
CA ILE A 159 -8.73 8.93 -14.14
C ILE A 159 -8.42 7.44 -13.93
N TYR A 160 -7.35 6.93 -14.53
CA TYR A 160 -6.90 5.56 -14.31
C TYR A 160 -6.66 5.26 -12.82
N TRP A 161 -5.99 6.16 -12.10
CA TRP A 161 -5.75 6.00 -10.67
C TRP A 161 -7.00 6.12 -9.82
N ILE A 162 -7.97 6.95 -10.20
CA ILE A 162 -9.27 7.01 -9.52
C ILE A 162 -9.98 5.65 -9.62
N ILE A 163 -10.07 5.09 -10.82
CA ILE A 163 -10.73 3.80 -11.06
C ILE A 163 -9.99 2.68 -10.30
N GLY A 164 -8.66 2.63 -10.44
CA GLY A 164 -7.83 1.65 -9.75
C GLY A 164 -7.93 1.75 -8.23
N GLY A 165 -7.96 2.96 -7.67
CA GLY A 165 -8.08 3.18 -6.24
C GLY A 165 -9.46 2.80 -5.69
N ILE A 166 -10.54 3.12 -6.42
CA ILE A 166 -11.89 2.64 -6.07
C ILE A 166 -11.90 1.11 -6.04
N TRP A 167 -11.32 0.47 -7.06
CA TRP A 167 -11.21 -0.97 -7.13
C TRP A 167 -10.41 -1.57 -5.97
N GLU A 168 -9.25 -1.00 -5.64
CA GLU A 168 -8.40 -1.45 -4.52
C GLU A 168 -9.12 -1.31 -3.17
N ILE A 169 -9.86 -0.21 -2.98
CA ILE A 169 -10.69 0.00 -1.79
C ILE A 169 -11.76 -1.09 -1.70
N LEU A 170 -12.47 -1.36 -2.80
CA LEU A 170 -13.49 -2.42 -2.86
C LEU A 170 -12.89 -3.79 -2.58
N GLN A 171 -11.76 -4.13 -3.19
CA GLN A 171 -11.05 -5.39 -2.94
C GLN A 171 -10.61 -5.52 -1.47
N THR A 172 -10.09 -4.44 -0.89
CA THR A 172 -9.65 -4.43 0.52
C THR A 172 -10.83 -4.64 1.45
N LEU A 173 -11.93 -3.92 1.25
CA LEU A 173 -13.14 -4.07 2.05
C LEU A 173 -13.75 -5.46 1.87
N GLY A 174 -13.88 -5.94 0.63
CA GLY A 174 -14.37 -7.28 0.31
C GLY A 174 -13.54 -8.39 0.97
N TYR A 175 -12.21 -8.32 0.88
CA TYR A 175 -11.32 -9.26 1.56
C TYR A 175 -11.57 -9.28 3.08
N PHE A 176 -11.68 -8.11 3.72
CA PHE A 176 -11.92 -8.03 5.16
C PHE A 176 -13.31 -8.54 5.54
N ILE A 177 -14.35 -8.24 4.76
CA ILE A 177 -15.72 -8.72 4.98
C ILE A 177 -15.77 -10.25 4.85
N CYS A 178 -15.29 -10.82 3.73
CA CYS A 178 -15.27 -12.27 3.51
C CYS A 178 -14.49 -13.00 4.60
N LYS A 179 -13.33 -12.48 4.99
CA LYS A 179 -12.53 -13.06 6.07
C LYS A 179 -13.26 -13.03 7.41
N ASN A 180 -13.97 -11.94 7.71
CA ASN A 180 -14.76 -11.83 8.94
C ASN A 180 -15.94 -12.81 8.93
N GLN A 181 -16.62 -12.98 7.79
CA GLN A 181 -17.68 -13.98 7.64
C GLN A 181 -17.14 -15.41 7.82
N ILE A 182 -16.02 -15.77 7.18
CA ILE A 182 -15.38 -17.07 7.35
C ILE A 182 -15.00 -17.31 8.83
N PHE A 183 -14.50 -16.28 9.52
CA PHE A 183 -14.17 -16.38 10.94
C PHE A 183 -15.40 -16.60 11.83
N ILE A 184 -16.51 -15.91 11.55
CA ILE A 184 -17.78 -16.10 12.27
C ILE A 184 -18.33 -17.51 12.02
N VAL A 185 -18.36 -17.98 10.76
CA VAL A 185 -18.80 -19.33 10.40
C VAL A 185 -17.97 -20.38 11.14
N LYS A 186 -16.64 -20.29 11.12
CA LYS A 186 -15.77 -21.22 11.87
C LYS A 186 -16.02 -21.21 13.37
N LYS A 187 -16.38 -20.06 13.96
CA LYS A 187 -16.68 -19.95 15.40
C LYS A 187 -18.06 -20.52 15.76
N CYS A 188 -19.01 -20.49 14.83
CA CYS A 188 -20.36 -21.01 15.01
C CYS A 188 -20.50 -22.49 14.63
N VAL A 189 -19.55 -23.06 13.88
CA VAL A 189 -19.47 -24.52 13.68
C VAL A 189 -18.92 -25.15 14.98
N PRO A 190 -19.69 -26.02 15.65
CA PRO A 190 -19.22 -26.69 16.85
C PRO A 190 -18.00 -27.58 16.55
N ASP A 191 -17.02 -27.57 17.45
CA ASP A 191 -15.72 -28.25 17.32
C ASP A 191 -15.82 -29.78 17.07
N TRP A 192 -16.99 -30.40 17.36
CA TRP A 192 -17.25 -31.81 17.07
C TRP A 192 -17.45 -32.12 15.58
N LYS A 193 -17.78 -31.13 14.73
CA LYS A 193 -17.95 -31.33 13.28
C LYS A 193 -16.62 -31.38 12.53
N GLU A 194 -15.59 -30.63 12.98
CA GLU A 194 -14.25 -30.66 12.36
C GLU A 194 -13.49 -31.96 12.67
N LYS A 195 -13.74 -32.61 13.83
CA LYS A 195 -13.10 -33.89 14.19
C LYS A 195 -13.65 -35.11 13.46
N ASN A 196 -14.85 -35.03 12.88
CA ASN A 196 -15.57 -36.19 12.33
C ASN A 196 -15.65 -36.23 10.79
N GLY A 197 -14.89 -35.40 10.06
CA GLY A 197 -14.55 -35.67 8.66
C GLY A 197 -15.72 -35.90 7.69
N PHE A 198 -16.83 -35.18 7.82
CA PHE A 198 -17.86 -35.17 6.79
C PHE A 198 -17.70 -33.91 5.93
N ASN A 199 -17.09 -34.11 4.75
CA ASN A 199 -17.04 -33.15 3.64
C ASN A 199 -18.43 -32.83 3.10
#